data_AF-A0A6G2VE96-F1
#
_entry.id   AF-A0A6G2VE96-F1
#
_cell.length_a   1.000
_cell.length_b   1.000
_cell.length_c   1.000
_cell.angle_alpha   90.00
_cell.angle_beta   90.00
_cell.angle_gamma   90.00
#
_symmetry.space_group_name_H-M   'P 1'
#
loop_
_entity.id
_entity.type
_entity.pdbx_description
1 polymer ?
#
loop_
_entity_poly.entity_id
_entity_poly.type
_entity_poly.pdbx_seq_one_letter_code
_entity_poly.pdbx_strand_id
1 'polypeptide(L)' 'MSTDESLGRSAARAHLSQLIDMFGVDGCLRVNVVPEPAPEAASEAAEEE' A
#
# COMPACT_ATOMS: atom_id res chain seq x y z
N MET A 1 27.68 -12.95 5.61
CA MET A 1 26.30 -12.66 5.19
C MET A 1 25.41 -13.68 5.85
N SER A 2 24.59 -13.26 6.81
CA SER A 2 23.75 -14.17 7.61
C SER A 2 22.65 -14.76 6.74
N THR A 3 22.55 -16.08 6.72
CA THR A 3 21.61 -16.87 5.90
C THR A 3 20.14 -16.47 6.10
N ASP A 4 19.82 -15.90 7.26
CA ASP A 4 18.51 -15.37 7.64
C ASP A 4 18.05 -14.18 6.75
N GLU A 5 18.96 -13.24 6.46
CA GLU A 5 18.72 -12.11 5.55
C GLU A 5 18.44 -12.58 4.12
N SER A 6 19.09 -13.67 3.70
CA SER A 6 18.92 -14.23 2.35
C SER A 6 17.55 -14.89 2.18
N LEU A 7 17.03 -15.50 3.24
CA LEU A 7 15.75 -16.21 3.22
C LEU A 7 14.57 -15.22 3.27
N GLY A 8 14.66 -14.19 4.11
CA GLY A 8 13.66 -13.10 4.19
C GLY A 8 13.59 -12.25 2.91
N ARG A 9 14.74 -11.91 2.31
CA ARG A 9 14.79 -11.21 1.01
C ARG A 9 14.17 -12.04 -0.11
N SER A 10 14.32 -13.36 -0.07
CA SER A 10 13.70 -14.26 -1.05
C SER A 10 12.17 -14.24 -0.92
N ALA A 11 11.63 -14.25 0.30
CA ALA A 11 10.19 -14.21 0.53
C ALA A 11 9.57 -12.87 0.12
N ALA A 12 10.16 -11.74 0.51
CA ALA A 12 9.70 -10.42 0.10
C ALA A 12 9.75 -10.25 -1.43
N ARG A 13 10.81 -10.74 -2.09
CA ARG A 13 10.94 -10.70 -3.55
C ARG A 13 9.91 -11.60 -4.25
N ALA A 14 9.64 -12.80 -3.71
CA ALA A 14 8.61 -13.69 -4.23
C ALA A 14 7.23 -13.03 -4.12
N HIS A 15 6.94 -12.40 -2.99
CA HIS A 15 5.69 -11.68 -2.78
C HIS A 15 5.53 -10.47 -3.72
N LEU A 16 6.58 -9.65 -3.87
CA LEU A 16 6.58 -8.56 -4.83
C LEU A 16 6.41 -9.06 -6.27
N SER A 17 7.00 -10.20 -6.63
CA SER A 17 6.84 -10.79 -7.96
C SER A 17 5.39 -11.20 -8.22
N GLN A 18 4.70 -11.77 -7.23
CA GLN A 18 3.27 -12.08 -7.32
C GLN A 18 2.43 -10.81 -7.52
N LEU A 19 2.73 -9.73 -6.78
CA LEU A 19 2.03 -8.46 -6.94
C LEU A 19 2.25 -7.84 -8.33
N ILE A 20 3.46 -7.95 -8.89
CA ILE A 20 3.77 -7.47 -10.24
C ILE A 20 3.01 -8.29 -11.29
N ASP A 21 2.92 -9.60 -11.15
CA ASP A 21 2.18 -10.46 -12.09
C ASP A 21 0.68 -10.12 -12.11
N MET A 22 0.10 -9.82 -10.94
CA MET A 22 -1.33 -9.54 -10.80
C MET A 22 -1.72 -8.10 -11.12
N PHE A 23 -0.89 -7.12 -10.76
CA PHE A 23 -1.25 -5.69 -10.78
C PHE A 23 -0.26 -4.81 -11.52
N GLY A 24 0.87 -5.38 -11.96
CA GLY A 24 1.91 -4.65 -12.66
C GLY A 24 1.51 -4.26 -14.08
N VAL A 25 2.15 -3.21 -14.56
CA VAL A 25 2.10 -2.79 -15.96
C VAL A 25 3.55 -2.61 -16.41
N ASP A 26 3.89 -3.13 -17.59
CA ASP A 26 5.26 -3.09 -18.13
C ASP A 26 6.33 -3.68 -17.18
N GLY A 27 5.96 -4.69 -16.41
CA GLY A 27 6.84 -5.35 -15.43
C GLY A 27 7.14 -4.50 -14.19
N CYS A 28 6.43 -3.38 -14.00
CA CYS A 28 6.59 -2.50 -12.85
C CYS A 28 5.29 -2.42 -12.04
N LEU A 29 5.40 -2.42 -10.71
CA LEU A 29 4.29 -2.12 -9.81
C LEU A 29 4.33 -0.63 -9.43
N ARG A 30 3.22 0.08 -9.64
CA ARG A 30 3.10 1.50 -9.26
C ARG A 30 2.29 1.62 -7.98
N VAL A 31 2.94 2.11 -6.92
CA VAL A 31 2.32 2.30 -5.61
C VAL A 31 2.04 3.79 -5.39
N ASN A 32 0.77 4.12 -5.15
CA ASN A 32 0.36 5.46 -4.76
C ASN A 32 0.06 5.45 -3.25
N VAL A 33 0.86 6.17 -2.48
CA VAL A 33 0.56 6.41 -1.06
C VAL A 33 -0.22 7.70 -0.99
N VAL A 34 -1.48 7.61 -0.59
CA VAL A 34 -2.35 8.77 -0.37
C VAL A 34 -2.55 8.89 1.15
N PRO A 35 -2.43 10.08 1.74
CA PRO A 35 -2.78 10.27 3.15
C PRO A 35 -4.22 9.83 3.40
N GLU A 36 -4.48 9.30 4.59
CA GLU A 36 -5.84 8.96 5.00
C GLU A 36 -6.75 10.18 4.84
N PRO A 37 -7.91 10.05 4.17
CA PRO A 37 -8.82 11.16 4.05
C PRO A 37 -9.26 11.58 5.45
N ALA A 38 -9.15 12.88 5.76
CA ALA A 38 -9.69 13.41 7.00
C ALA A 38 -11.18 13.02 7.08
N PRO A 39 -11.69 12.62 8.26
CA PRO A 39 -13.11 12.37 8.42
C PRO A 39 -13.85 13.62 7.94
N GLU A 40 -14.71 13.46 6.94
CA GLU A 40 -15.56 14.54 6.46
C GLU A 40 -16.34 15.03 7.67
N ALA A 41 -16.03 16.25 8.13
CA ALA A 41 -16.77 16.86 9.20
C ALA A 41 -18.24 16.82 8.76
N ALA A 42 -19.03 15.99 9.45
CA ALA A 42 -20.45 15.88 9.21
C ALA A 42 -20.98 17.31 9.21
N SER A 43 -21.48 17.74 8.06
CA SER A 43 -22.21 18.98 7.91
C SER A 43 -23.50 18.85 8.71
N GLU A 44 -23.43 19.01 10.03
CA GLU A 44 -24.56 19.35 10.86
C GLU A 44 -24.62 20.88 10.92
N ALA A 45 -25.21 21.43 9.85
CA ALA A 45 -26.03 22.62 10.00
C ALA A 45 -27.28 22.22 10.80
N ALA A 46 -27.28 22.52 12.10
CA ALA A 46 -28.47 22.64 12.94
C ALA A 46 -28.12 23.76 13.93
N GLU A 47 -28.35 25.00 13.54
CA GLU A 47 -29.50 25.82 13.95
C GLU A 47 -29.40 26.30 15.41
N GLU A 48 -29.60 27.61 15.54
CA GLU A 48 -29.53 28.45 16.74
C GLU A 48 -30.40 27.94 17.90
N GLU A 49 -29.89 28.02 19.13
CA GLU A 49 -30.55 28.71 20.27
C GLU A 49 -29.54 29.03 21.39
#